data_AF-A0A7C3V455-F1
#
_entry.id   AF-A0A7C3V455-F1
#
_cell.length_a   1.000
_cell.length_b   1.000
_cell.length_c   1.000
_cell.angle_alpha   90.00
_cell.angle_beta   90.00
_cell.angle_gamma   90.00
#
_symmetry.space_group_name_H-M   'P 1'
#
loop_
_entity.id
_entity.type
_entity.pdbx_description
1 polymer ?
#
loop_
_entity_poly.entity_id
_entity_poly.type
_entity_poly.pdbx_seq_one_letter_code
_entity_poly.pdbx_strand_id
1 'polypeptide(L)'
;MKQSKNNILMDFNYLDKLYNSNDLNDVRKFYESVDSVEELVKFSKRRPKARVKFFKKGFDNEKNVIAVIPTADSSKFSDFFDGRIPEVLVESSGPYFNYAHSLNSGVKEALKYNPEWIIICNDDLFKIDDVEKMLGEINKNTNKDFLLAKPGYYNRVWYHTMPTQLIERGSIDYHTYKLTGLVDSNLREMLKITGKFNVERFAYAVFPTHESVFRMWWRLIFLSSFRKPAFYNIGDFSIIRSEVFKKIKFNELFINSHEDAFFSYQLKSFDGVFTGYRVGSFIGKTLGKLKGGVRIRKLRNAFIGAVIFDHLLSKF
;
A
#
# COMPACT_ATOMS: atom_id res chain seq x y z
N MET A 1 47.90 -6.56 0.98
CA MET A 1 47.16 -7.05 2.17
C MET A 1 45.68 -6.93 1.92
N LYS A 2 45.02 -8.07 1.68
CA LYS A 2 43.55 -8.18 1.58
C LYS A 2 42.97 -7.88 2.96
N GLN A 3 42.36 -6.71 3.13
CA GLN A 3 41.60 -6.41 4.33
C GLN A 3 40.43 -7.40 4.38
N SER A 4 40.45 -8.24 5.42
CA SER A 4 39.51 -9.32 5.62
C SER A 4 38.09 -8.77 5.61
N LYS A 5 37.27 -9.31 4.71
CA LYS A 5 35.81 -9.36 4.83
C LYS A 5 35.47 -10.01 6.16
N ASN A 6 35.46 -9.22 7.23
CA ASN A 6 34.79 -9.61 8.45
C ASN A 6 33.31 -9.62 8.11
N ASN A 7 32.74 -10.82 8.06
CA ASN A 7 31.31 -11.08 8.13
C ASN A 7 30.76 -10.43 9.40
N ILE A 8 30.51 -9.13 9.34
CA ILE A 8 29.60 -8.47 10.25
C ILE A 8 28.25 -9.01 9.81
N LEU A 9 27.79 -10.07 10.48
CA LEU A 9 26.36 -10.27 10.69
C LEU A 9 25.83 -8.90 11.13
N MET A 10 25.23 -8.16 10.20
CA MET A 10 24.82 -6.78 10.46
C MET A 10 24.05 -6.72 11.76
N ASP A 11 24.52 -5.89 12.68
CA ASP A 11 23.82 -5.65 13.92
C ASP A 11 22.45 -5.06 13.56
N PHE A 12 21.41 -5.85 13.82
CA PHE A 12 20.03 -5.47 13.53
C PHE A 12 19.69 -4.16 14.24
N ASN A 13 20.20 -3.93 15.46
CA ASN A 13 19.92 -2.72 16.22
C ASN A 13 20.51 -1.48 15.53
N TYR A 14 21.70 -1.62 14.93
CA TYR A 14 22.33 -0.55 14.16
C TYR A 14 21.52 -0.20 12.90
N LEU A 15 21.14 -1.20 12.11
CA LEU A 15 20.32 -0.99 10.92
C LEU A 15 18.93 -0.43 11.24
N ASP A 16 18.29 -0.94 12.29
CA ASP A 16 16.97 -0.48 12.72
C ASP A 16 17.02 0.98 13.21
N LYS A 17 18.10 1.37 13.90
CA LYS A 17 18.35 2.77 14.27
C LYS A 17 18.51 3.66 13.04
N LEU A 18 19.30 3.26 12.05
CA LEU A 18 19.48 4.02 10.81
C LEU A 18 18.17 4.16 10.03
N TYR A 19 17.42 3.06 9.89
CA TYR A 19 16.14 3.05 9.18
C TYR A 19 15.11 3.96 9.85
N ASN A 20 14.98 3.90 11.18
CA ASN A 20 13.99 4.68 11.93
C ASN A 20 14.45 6.12 12.20
N SER A 21 15.64 6.53 11.73
CA SER A 21 16.14 7.90 11.90
C SER A 21 15.25 8.93 11.20
N ASN A 22 15.22 10.13 11.77
CA ASN A 22 14.60 11.31 11.16
C ASN A 22 15.64 12.14 10.37
N ASP A 23 16.89 11.66 10.26
CA ASP A 23 17.90 12.22 9.37
C ASP A 23 17.91 11.44 8.04
N LEU A 24 17.80 12.17 6.93
CA LEU A 24 17.86 11.61 5.58
C LEU A 24 19.20 10.88 5.34
N ASN A 25 20.30 11.37 5.88
CA ASN A 25 21.62 10.76 5.70
C ASN A 25 21.73 9.42 6.41
N ASP A 26 21.10 9.25 7.57
CA ASP A 26 21.08 7.96 8.26
C ASP A 26 20.27 6.93 7.48
N VAL A 27 19.13 7.33 6.88
CA VAL A 27 18.35 6.44 6.01
C VAL A 27 19.13 6.11 4.73
N ARG A 28 19.96 7.02 4.19
CA ARG A 28 20.89 6.70 3.10
C ARG A 28 21.95 5.68 3.53
N LYS A 29 22.56 5.89 4.71
CA LYS A 29 23.54 4.95 5.29
C LYS A 29 22.94 3.57 5.50
N PHE A 30 21.65 3.47 5.84
CA PHE A 30 20.96 2.18 5.90
C PHE A 30 21.04 1.45 4.55
N TYR A 31 20.67 2.13 3.45
CA TYR A 31 20.76 1.52 2.12
C TYR A 31 22.19 1.27 1.67
N GLU A 32 23.16 2.08 2.08
CA GLU A 32 24.59 1.86 1.81
C GLU A 32 25.10 0.61 2.54
N SER A 33 24.62 0.36 3.76
CA SER A 33 25.03 -0.75 4.62
C SER A 33 24.46 -2.10 4.20
N VAL A 34 23.39 -2.14 3.39
CA VAL A 34 22.75 -3.38 2.95
C VAL A 34 23.15 -3.73 1.51
N ASP A 35 23.73 -4.91 1.30
CA ASP A 35 24.38 -5.27 0.03
C ASP A 35 23.47 -5.99 -0.96
N SER A 36 22.43 -6.68 -0.48
CA SER A 36 21.54 -7.46 -1.36
C SER A 36 20.06 -7.37 -0.98
N VAL A 37 19.21 -7.79 -1.92
CA VAL A 37 17.76 -7.92 -1.71
C VAL A 37 17.46 -8.92 -0.60
N GLU A 38 18.21 -10.01 -0.50
CA GLU A 38 18.07 -11.03 0.53
C GLU A 38 18.36 -10.46 1.93
N GLU A 39 19.34 -9.56 2.04
CA GLU A 39 19.63 -8.86 3.29
C GLU A 39 18.52 -7.88 3.68
N LEU A 40 17.96 -7.14 2.72
CA LEU A 40 16.76 -6.32 2.97
C LEU A 40 15.58 -7.18 3.43
N VAL A 41 15.35 -8.34 2.78
CA VAL A 41 14.29 -9.28 3.18
C VAL A 41 14.55 -9.83 4.58
N LYS A 42 15.79 -10.19 4.92
CA LYS A 42 16.17 -10.61 6.28
C LYS A 42 15.93 -9.49 7.29
N PHE A 43 16.29 -8.26 6.96
CA PHE A 43 16.04 -7.09 7.80
C PHE A 43 14.53 -6.93 8.05
N SER A 44 13.71 -6.90 7.00
CA SER A 44 12.25 -6.81 7.13
C SER A 44 11.65 -7.94 7.98
N LYS A 45 12.09 -9.19 7.79
CA LYS A 45 11.62 -10.34 8.58
C LYS A 45 11.97 -10.25 10.06
N ARG A 46 13.13 -9.67 10.40
CA ARG A 46 13.62 -9.56 11.78
C ARG A 46 13.00 -8.38 12.53
N ARG A 47 12.33 -7.45 11.85
CA ARG A 47 11.70 -6.31 12.52
C ARG A 47 10.66 -6.79 13.53
N PRO A 48 10.66 -6.22 14.75
CA PRO A 48 9.54 -6.38 15.66
C PRO A 48 8.23 -5.94 14.99
N LYS A 49 7.13 -6.53 15.44
CA LYS A 49 5.79 -6.13 15.04
C LYS A 49 5.22 -5.23 16.11
N ALA A 50 4.61 -4.11 15.72
CA ALA A 50 3.85 -3.30 16.65
C ALA A 50 2.73 -4.11 17.30
N ARG A 51 2.46 -3.84 18.58
CA ARG A 51 1.33 -4.42 19.28
C ARG A 51 0.04 -3.90 18.67
N VAL A 52 -0.88 -4.82 18.37
CA VAL A 52 -2.22 -4.51 17.87
C VAL A 52 -3.22 -4.57 19.01
N LYS A 53 -4.15 -3.62 19.05
CA LYS A 53 -5.36 -3.66 19.88
C LYS A 53 -6.59 -3.63 18.98
N PHE A 54 -7.63 -4.35 19.37
CA PHE A 54 -8.88 -4.41 18.63
C PHE A 54 -9.98 -3.68 19.40
N PHE A 55 -10.72 -2.83 18.69
CA PHE A 55 -11.96 -2.23 19.18
C PHE A 55 -13.08 -2.62 18.22
N LYS A 56 -14.17 -3.13 18.77
CA LYS A 56 -15.28 -3.70 18.01
C LYS A 56 -16.50 -2.81 18.19
N LYS A 57 -17.12 -2.38 17.10
CA LYS A 57 -18.35 -1.57 17.09
C LYS A 57 -19.43 -2.26 16.27
N GLY A 58 -20.68 -2.23 16.73
CA GLY A 58 -21.85 -2.70 15.95
C GLY A 58 -21.98 -4.23 15.81
N PHE A 59 -21.43 -5.03 16.73
CA PHE A 59 -21.40 -6.50 16.68
C PHE A 59 -22.63 -7.20 17.28
N ASP A 60 -23.77 -6.50 17.41
CA ASP A 60 -24.89 -6.97 18.23
C ASP A 60 -25.72 -8.13 17.62
N ASN A 61 -25.48 -8.52 16.36
CA ASN A 61 -26.24 -9.57 15.63
C ASN A 61 -25.32 -10.35 14.66
N GLU A 62 -25.81 -11.40 13.97
CA GLU A 62 -25.10 -12.02 12.83
C GLU A 62 -24.88 -11.03 11.68
N LYS A 63 -23.71 -11.07 11.03
CA LYS A 63 -23.25 -10.03 10.11
C LYS A 63 -22.65 -10.60 8.83
N ASN A 64 -23.26 -10.25 7.70
CA ASN A 64 -22.76 -10.63 6.37
C ASN A 64 -21.58 -9.76 5.91
N VAL A 65 -21.44 -8.54 6.43
CA VAL A 65 -20.40 -7.58 6.04
C VAL A 65 -19.73 -7.03 7.30
N ILE A 66 -18.39 -7.01 7.33
CA ILE A 66 -17.61 -6.41 8.43
C ILE A 66 -16.53 -5.51 7.84
N ALA A 67 -16.33 -4.33 8.42
CA ALA A 67 -15.23 -3.44 8.08
C ALA A 67 -14.01 -3.68 8.97
N VAL A 68 -12.82 -3.68 8.37
CA VAL A 68 -11.52 -3.74 9.04
C VAL A 68 -10.80 -2.43 8.80
N ILE A 69 -10.53 -1.70 9.89
CA ILE A 69 -10.06 -0.32 9.83
C ILE A 69 -8.75 -0.18 10.62
N PRO A 70 -7.58 -0.23 9.97
CA PRO A 70 -6.33 0.09 10.64
C PRO A 70 -6.28 1.57 11.00
N THR A 71 -5.86 1.87 12.23
CA THR A 71 -5.76 3.24 12.73
C THR A 71 -4.62 3.40 13.73
N ALA A 72 -4.05 4.59 13.81
CA ALA A 72 -3.07 4.92 14.86
C ALA A 72 -3.74 5.27 16.20
N ASP A 73 -5.03 5.65 16.19
CA ASP A 73 -5.77 6.16 17.34
C ASP A 73 -7.28 5.96 17.14
N SER A 74 -7.81 4.87 17.71
CA SER A 74 -9.23 4.49 17.59
C SER A 74 -10.19 5.52 18.19
N SER A 75 -9.72 6.35 19.14
CA SER A 75 -10.55 7.38 19.79
C SER A 75 -10.91 8.55 18.85
N LYS A 76 -10.15 8.74 17.77
CA LYS A 76 -10.35 9.81 16.78
C LYS A 76 -11.13 9.38 15.55
N PHE A 77 -11.40 8.08 15.43
CA PHE A 77 -12.12 7.55 14.28
C PHE A 77 -13.60 7.95 14.34
N SER A 78 -14.04 8.73 13.35
CA SER A 78 -15.45 9.03 13.11
C SER A 78 -16.13 7.87 12.39
N ASP A 79 -17.32 7.48 12.84
CA ASP A 79 -18.12 6.42 12.23
C ASP A 79 -18.39 6.71 10.75
N PHE A 80 -17.71 5.97 9.88
CA PHE A 80 -17.84 6.10 8.42
C PHE A 80 -19.09 5.37 7.92
N PHE A 81 -19.53 4.32 8.62
CA PHE A 81 -20.61 3.43 8.18
C PHE A 81 -21.97 3.72 8.84
N ASP A 82 -22.09 4.83 9.58
CA ASP A 82 -23.31 5.27 10.28
C ASP A 82 -23.92 4.16 11.16
N GLY A 83 -23.06 3.35 11.79
CA GLY A 83 -23.45 2.23 12.64
C GLY A 83 -24.07 1.04 11.90
N ARG A 84 -24.17 1.08 10.56
CA ARG A 84 -24.84 0.05 9.76
C ARG A 84 -23.95 -1.15 9.47
N ILE A 85 -22.64 -0.95 9.47
CA ILE A 85 -21.66 -2.01 9.27
C ILE A 85 -20.80 -2.13 10.52
N PRO A 86 -20.68 -3.33 11.10
CA PRO A 86 -19.77 -3.58 12.21
C PRO A 86 -18.32 -3.29 11.82
N GLU A 87 -17.57 -2.72 12.76
CA GLU A 87 -16.21 -2.24 12.54
C GLU A 87 -15.25 -2.92 13.49
N VAL A 88 -14.21 -3.54 12.95
CA VAL A 88 -13.01 -3.95 13.68
C VAL A 88 -11.97 -2.85 13.48
N LEU A 89 -11.88 -1.94 14.44
CA LEU A 89 -10.79 -0.96 14.48
C LEU A 89 -9.53 -1.67 14.99
N VAL A 90 -8.45 -1.55 14.22
CA VAL A 90 -7.16 -2.16 14.49
C VAL A 90 -6.17 -1.06 14.86
N GLU A 91 -6.06 -0.79 16.15
CA GLU A 91 -5.19 0.25 16.66
C GLU A 91 -3.74 -0.26 16.76
N SER A 92 -2.83 0.41 16.06
CA SER A 92 -1.40 0.10 16.04
C SER A 92 -0.58 1.35 15.69
N SER A 93 0.54 1.57 16.38
CA SER A 93 1.38 2.75 16.17
C SER A 93 2.85 2.50 16.58
N GLY A 94 3.70 3.51 16.36
CA GLY A 94 5.13 3.47 16.72
C GLY A 94 6.06 3.09 15.55
N PRO A 95 7.37 2.97 15.81
CA PRO A 95 8.39 2.73 14.77
C PRO A 95 8.26 1.35 14.09
N TYR A 96 7.56 0.42 14.73
CA TYR A 96 7.29 -0.92 14.24
C TYR A 96 5.88 -1.08 13.66
N PHE A 97 5.18 0.03 13.43
CA PHE A 97 3.92 0.02 12.70
C PHE A 97 4.12 -0.58 11.32
N ASN A 98 3.24 -1.51 10.97
CA ASN A 98 3.22 -2.20 9.70
C ASN A 98 1.76 -2.36 9.25
N TYR A 99 1.41 -1.72 8.14
CA TYR A 99 0.03 -1.72 7.63
C TYR A 99 -0.46 -3.14 7.28
N ALA A 100 0.35 -3.95 6.60
CA ALA A 100 0.01 -5.34 6.26
C ALA A 100 -0.24 -6.18 7.52
N HIS A 101 0.56 -6.00 8.56
CA HIS A 101 0.38 -6.71 9.83
C HIS A 101 -0.94 -6.33 10.52
N SER A 102 -1.25 -5.03 10.56
CA SER A 102 -2.51 -4.53 11.10
C SER A 102 -3.71 -5.08 10.32
N LEU A 103 -3.69 -5.01 8.99
CA LEU A 103 -4.77 -5.55 8.16
C LEU A 103 -4.94 -7.06 8.33
N ASN A 104 -3.85 -7.84 8.25
CA ASN A 104 -3.94 -9.30 8.45
C ASN A 104 -4.51 -9.65 9.83
N SER A 105 -4.11 -8.90 10.86
CA SER A 105 -4.62 -9.09 12.23
C SER A 105 -6.10 -8.75 12.33
N GLY A 106 -6.54 -7.65 11.72
CA GLY A 106 -7.94 -7.24 11.66
C GLY A 106 -8.82 -8.19 10.86
N VAL A 107 -8.37 -8.64 9.69
CA VAL A 107 -9.04 -9.66 8.87
C VAL A 107 -9.19 -10.96 9.67
N LYS A 108 -8.13 -11.41 10.35
CA LYS A 108 -8.20 -12.59 11.22
C LYS A 108 -9.24 -12.42 12.34
N GLU A 109 -9.34 -11.22 12.91
CA GLU A 109 -10.33 -10.93 13.95
C GLU A 109 -11.76 -10.90 13.38
N ALA A 110 -11.96 -10.28 12.21
CA ALA A 110 -13.24 -10.21 11.51
C ALA A 110 -13.75 -11.61 11.10
N LEU A 111 -12.85 -12.49 10.62
CA LEU A 111 -13.19 -13.84 10.20
C LEU A 111 -13.77 -14.72 11.33
N LYS A 112 -13.57 -14.37 12.60
CA LYS A 112 -14.20 -15.08 13.74
C LYS A 112 -15.73 -14.99 13.74
N TYR A 113 -16.28 -14.03 13.02
CA TYR A 113 -17.72 -13.77 12.92
C TYR A 113 -18.34 -14.35 11.64
N ASN A 114 -17.57 -15.13 10.88
CA ASN A 114 -17.98 -15.73 9.61
C ASN A 114 -18.65 -14.73 8.62
N PRO A 115 -18.10 -13.51 8.42
CA PRO A 115 -18.69 -12.59 7.46
C PRO A 115 -18.61 -13.17 6.04
N GLU A 116 -19.54 -12.79 5.18
CA GLU A 116 -19.45 -13.09 3.75
C GLU A 116 -18.46 -12.15 3.06
N TRP A 117 -18.49 -10.87 3.45
CA TRP A 117 -17.68 -9.79 2.90
C TRP A 117 -16.90 -9.07 3.99
N ILE A 118 -15.65 -8.74 3.69
CA ILE A 118 -14.81 -7.88 4.51
C ILE A 118 -14.50 -6.61 3.71
N ILE A 119 -14.83 -5.46 4.29
CA ILE A 119 -14.41 -4.15 3.78
C ILE A 119 -13.05 -3.85 4.41
N ILE A 120 -12.05 -3.55 3.59
CA ILE A 120 -10.80 -2.96 4.04
C ILE A 120 -10.89 -1.47 3.76
N CYS A 121 -10.70 -0.65 4.78
CA CYS A 121 -10.71 0.80 4.62
C CYS A 121 -9.79 1.51 5.62
N ASN A 122 -9.10 2.57 5.20
CA ASN A 122 -8.32 3.39 6.12
C ASN A 122 -9.20 4.30 7.01
N ASP A 123 -8.59 4.87 8.05
CA ASP A 123 -9.26 5.80 8.97
C ASP A 123 -9.40 7.23 8.43
N ASP A 124 -8.85 7.54 7.25
CA ASP A 124 -8.87 8.85 6.60
C ASP A 124 -9.76 8.92 5.34
N LEU A 125 -10.76 8.05 5.27
CA LEU A 125 -11.81 8.10 4.25
C LEU A 125 -12.88 9.15 4.55
N PHE A 126 -13.53 9.65 3.50
CA PHE A 126 -14.74 10.44 3.62
C PHE A 126 -15.80 9.98 2.62
N LYS A 127 -17.06 10.05 3.05
CA LYS A 127 -18.21 9.62 2.26
C LYS A 127 -18.45 10.53 1.06
N ILE A 128 -18.70 9.92 -0.09
CA ILE A 128 -19.22 10.60 -1.28
C ILE A 128 -20.61 10.07 -1.58
N ASP A 129 -20.74 8.75 -1.57
CA ASP A 129 -22.03 8.07 -1.61
C ASP A 129 -22.33 7.44 -0.24
N ASP A 130 -23.62 7.25 0.04
CA ASP A 130 -24.11 6.65 1.28
C ASP A 130 -23.85 5.14 1.35
N VAL A 131 -23.82 4.61 2.58
CA VAL A 131 -23.62 3.19 2.89
C VAL A 131 -24.65 2.30 2.20
N GLU A 132 -25.89 2.77 2.01
CA GLU A 132 -26.93 2.02 1.30
C GLU A 132 -26.58 1.72 -0.14
N LYS A 133 -25.94 2.67 -0.82
CA LYS A 133 -25.50 2.44 -2.18
C LYS A 133 -24.44 1.35 -2.21
N MET A 134 -23.50 1.36 -1.27
CA MET A 134 -22.47 0.33 -1.15
C MET A 134 -23.07 -1.05 -0.87
N LEU A 135 -24.00 -1.16 0.09
CA LEU A 135 -24.71 -2.42 0.38
C LEU A 135 -25.51 -2.90 -0.85
N GLY A 136 -26.12 -1.98 -1.59
CA GLY A 136 -26.76 -2.29 -2.87
C GLY A 136 -25.80 -2.85 -3.91
N GLU A 137 -24.57 -2.33 -4.00
CA GLU A 137 -23.54 -2.87 -4.90
C GLU A 137 -23.03 -4.24 -4.45
N ILE A 138 -22.93 -4.51 -3.14
CA ILE A 138 -22.61 -5.84 -2.61
C ILE A 138 -23.70 -6.85 -3.01
N ASN A 139 -24.97 -6.51 -2.78
CA ASN A 139 -26.10 -7.40 -3.08
C ASN A 139 -26.26 -7.70 -4.57
N LYS A 140 -25.90 -6.75 -5.46
CA LYS A 140 -25.92 -6.96 -6.91
C LYS A 140 -24.80 -7.87 -7.42
N ASN A 141 -23.68 -7.96 -6.70
CA ASN A 141 -22.45 -8.60 -7.17
C ASN A 141 -22.06 -9.81 -6.30
N THR A 142 -23.05 -10.57 -5.82
CA THR A 142 -22.83 -11.77 -5.01
C THR A 142 -22.08 -12.89 -5.75
N ASN A 143 -21.97 -12.85 -7.07
CA ASN A 143 -21.16 -13.82 -7.82
C ASN A 143 -19.67 -13.40 -7.98
N LYS A 144 -19.27 -12.25 -7.42
CA LYS A 144 -17.90 -11.72 -7.53
C LYS A 144 -17.08 -12.03 -6.29
N ASP A 145 -15.76 -12.08 -6.46
CA ASP A 145 -14.79 -12.29 -5.38
C ASP A 145 -14.42 -10.98 -4.68
N PHE A 146 -14.37 -9.87 -5.43
CA PHE A 146 -14.06 -8.56 -4.88
C PHE A 146 -14.68 -7.41 -5.68
N LEU A 147 -14.90 -6.30 -4.99
CA LEU A 147 -15.51 -5.10 -5.52
C LEU A 147 -14.56 -3.91 -5.36
N LEU A 148 -14.38 -3.18 -6.46
CA LEU A 148 -13.58 -1.97 -6.53
C LEU A 148 -14.51 -0.76 -6.50
N ALA A 149 -14.16 0.25 -5.71
CA ALA A 149 -14.82 1.54 -5.78
C ALA A 149 -14.54 2.21 -7.13
N LYS A 150 -15.46 3.08 -7.56
CA LYS A 150 -15.35 3.78 -8.84
C LYS A 150 -14.12 4.71 -8.86
N PRO A 151 -13.21 4.57 -9.85
CA PRO A 151 -12.08 5.49 -10.00
C PRO A 151 -12.54 6.87 -10.47
N GLY A 152 -11.75 7.89 -10.17
CA GLY A 152 -11.94 9.24 -10.72
C GLY A 152 -11.33 10.35 -9.85
N TYR A 153 -11.84 11.57 -10.03
CA TYR A 153 -11.28 12.78 -9.44
C TYR A 153 -12.37 13.81 -9.15
N TYR A 154 -12.38 14.42 -7.96
CA TYR A 154 -13.35 15.44 -7.59
C TYR A 154 -12.85 16.36 -6.50
N ASN A 155 -13.14 17.65 -6.65
CA ASN A 155 -12.70 18.71 -5.74
C ASN A 155 -11.22 18.58 -5.35
N ARG A 156 -10.38 18.21 -6.32
CA ARG A 156 -8.93 17.98 -6.15
C ARG A 156 -8.54 16.75 -5.31
N VAL A 157 -9.46 15.82 -5.15
CA VAL A 157 -9.25 14.54 -4.46
C VAL A 157 -9.42 13.38 -5.44
N TRP A 158 -8.47 12.45 -5.42
CA TRP A 158 -8.54 11.21 -6.18
C TRP A 158 -9.51 10.24 -5.53
N TYR A 159 -10.34 9.61 -6.33
CA TYR A 159 -11.19 8.51 -5.88
C TYR A 159 -10.41 7.20 -5.90
N HIS A 160 -10.86 6.30 -5.04
CA HIS A 160 -10.31 4.98 -4.82
C HIS A 160 -10.22 4.13 -6.08
N THR A 161 -9.34 3.14 -6.01
CA THR A 161 -8.92 2.28 -7.10
C THR A 161 -8.02 2.98 -8.13
N MET A 162 -6.73 2.67 -8.10
CA MET A 162 -5.73 3.28 -8.99
C MET A 162 -5.32 2.31 -10.10
N PRO A 163 -5.54 2.62 -11.39
CA PRO A 163 -4.95 1.83 -12.46
C PRO A 163 -3.43 1.84 -12.32
N THR A 164 -2.83 0.66 -12.27
CA THR A 164 -1.40 0.51 -11.99
C THR A 164 -0.71 -0.21 -13.14
N GLN A 165 0.39 0.37 -13.60
CA GLN A 165 1.26 -0.20 -14.63
C GLN A 165 2.44 -0.90 -13.97
N LEU A 166 2.98 -1.90 -14.66
CA LEU A 166 4.28 -2.47 -14.35
C LEU A 166 5.28 -1.94 -15.37
N ILE A 167 6.27 -1.18 -14.90
CA ILE A 167 7.35 -0.65 -15.73
C ILE A 167 8.54 -1.59 -15.61
N GLU A 168 9.00 -2.14 -16.73
CA GLU A 168 10.15 -3.02 -16.79
C GLU A 168 11.45 -2.23 -17.02
N ARG A 169 12.55 -2.65 -16.40
CA ARG A 169 13.88 -2.07 -16.58
C ARG A 169 14.32 -2.29 -18.04
N GLY A 170 14.78 -1.20 -18.67
CA GLY A 170 15.12 -1.21 -20.10
C GLY A 170 13.95 -0.96 -21.05
N SER A 171 12.71 -0.91 -20.54
CA SER A 171 11.58 -0.43 -21.34
C SER A 171 11.71 1.06 -21.66
N ILE A 172 11.04 1.49 -22.73
CA ILE A 172 10.99 2.92 -23.09
C ILE A 172 10.45 3.76 -21.92
N ASP A 173 9.43 3.27 -21.21
CA ASP A 173 8.84 3.94 -20.06
C ASP A 173 9.85 4.10 -18.92
N TYR A 174 10.71 3.11 -18.68
CA TYR A 174 11.81 3.22 -17.72
C TYR A 174 12.84 4.29 -18.13
N HIS A 175 13.20 4.35 -19.41
CA HIS A 175 14.13 5.36 -19.91
C HIS A 175 13.56 6.77 -19.79
N THR A 176 12.28 6.96 -20.12
CA THR A 176 11.65 8.27 -19.93
C THR A 176 11.51 8.62 -18.45
N TYR A 177 11.20 7.64 -17.61
CA TYR A 177 11.19 7.82 -16.16
C TYR A 177 12.57 8.25 -15.64
N LYS A 178 13.66 7.66 -16.15
CA LYS A 178 15.04 8.06 -15.83
C LYS A 178 15.33 9.51 -16.21
N LEU A 179 14.84 9.99 -17.35
CA LEU A 179 15.01 11.39 -17.77
C LEU A 179 14.34 12.37 -16.81
N THR A 180 13.15 12.03 -16.29
CA THR A 180 12.49 12.87 -15.28
C THR A 180 13.27 12.96 -13.95
N GLY A 181 14.13 11.97 -13.66
CA GLY A 181 15.05 11.99 -12.51
C GLY A 181 16.16 13.06 -12.60
N LEU A 182 16.36 13.67 -13.77
CA LEU A 182 17.27 14.81 -13.93
C LEU A 182 16.77 16.05 -13.19
N VAL A 183 15.45 16.18 -13.02
CA VAL A 183 14.82 17.33 -12.34
C VAL A 183 14.22 16.97 -10.99
N ASP A 184 13.80 15.71 -10.75
CA ASP A 184 13.32 15.25 -9.45
C ASP A 184 14.41 14.51 -8.66
N SER A 185 14.87 15.14 -7.58
CA SER A 185 15.89 14.57 -6.69
C SER A 185 15.45 13.29 -5.96
N ASN A 186 14.17 13.14 -5.63
CA ASN A 186 13.66 11.92 -4.99
C ASN A 186 13.69 10.76 -5.98
N LEU A 187 13.29 11.03 -7.23
CA LEU A 187 13.31 10.03 -8.29
C LEU A 187 14.73 9.58 -8.59
N ARG A 188 15.69 10.50 -8.60
CA ARG A 188 17.11 10.17 -8.74
C ARG A 188 17.60 9.24 -7.63
N GLU A 189 17.21 9.47 -6.39
CA GLU A 189 17.54 8.60 -5.25
C GLU A 189 16.88 7.22 -5.39
N MET A 190 15.61 7.20 -5.80
CA MET A 190 14.89 5.96 -6.07
C MET A 190 15.64 5.13 -7.13
N LEU A 191 16.01 5.73 -8.26
CA LEU A 191 16.75 5.07 -9.34
C LEU A 191 18.12 4.56 -8.90
N LYS A 192 18.82 5.28 -8.00
CA LYS A 192 20.09 4.82 -7.41
C LYS A 192 19.89 3.58 -6.55
N ILE A 193 18.91 3.61 -5.64
CA ILE A 193 18.65 2.50 -4.72
C ILE A 193 18.15 1.27 -5.47
N THR A 194 17.16 1.45 -6.34
CA THR A 194 16.61 0.35 -7.14
C THR A 194 17.62 -0.19 -8.15
N GLY A 195 18.51 0.66 -8.68
CA GLY A 195 19.68 0.24 -9.44
C GLY A 195 20.66 -0.61 -8.62
N LYS A 196 20.96 -0.22 -7.37
CA LYS A 196 21.82 -1.01 -6.45
C LYS A 196 21.27 -2.42 -6.23
N PHE A 197 19.95 -2.54 -6.05
CA PHE A 197 19.28 -3.81 -5.78
C PHE A 197 18.83 -4.56 -7.04
N ASN A 198 19.24 -4.12 -8.23
CA ASN A 198 18.87 -4.72 -9.51
C ASN A 198 17.36 -4.91 -9.72
N VAL A 199 16.54 -3.97 -9.26
CA VAL A 199 15.10 -4.01 -9.46
C VAL A 199 14.77 -4.02 -10.95
N GLU A 200 14.02 -5.04 -11.39
CA GLU A 200 13.64 -5.22 -12.78
C GLU A 200 12.26 -4.62 -13.09
N ARG A 201 11.33 -4.61 -12.12
CA ARG A 201 9.96 -4.13 -12.34
C ARG A 201 9.52 -3.14 -11.27
N PHE A 202 8.80 -2.10 -11.69
CA PHE A 202 8.22 -1.08 -10.80
C PHE A 202 6.71 -1.05 -10.94
N ALA A 203 5.98 -1.06 -9.83
CA ALA A 203 4.58 -0.68 -9.83
C ALA A 203 4.44 0.84 -9.88
N TYR A 204 3.67 1.34 -10.85
CA TYR A 204 3.44 2.76 -11.02
C TYR A 204 1.94 3.05 -11.16
N ALA A 205 1.37 3.77 -10.20
CA ALA A 205 -0.02 4.20 -10.24
C ALA A 205 -0.20 5.30 -11.30
N VAL A 206 -1.09 5.08 -12.26
CA VAL A 206 -1.43 6.05 -13.30
C VAL A 206 -2.52 6.95 -12.76
N PHE A 207 -2.17 8.20 -12.48
CA PHE A 207 -3.12 9.22 -12.06
C PHE A 207 -3.64 9.98 -13.29
N PRO A 208 -4.95 9.96 -13.59
CA PRO A 208 -5.49 10.72 -14.70
C PRO A 208 -5.55 12.23 -14.37
N THR A 209 -4.42 12.93 -14.41
CA THR A 209 -4.34 14.37 -14.06
C THR A 209 -5.24 15.21 -14.97
N HIS A 210 -6.11 16.04 -14.37
CA HIS A 210 -6.95 16.98 -15.10
C HIS A 210 -6.20 18.23 -15.60
N GLU A 211 -5.00 18.53 -15.05
CA GLU A 211 -4.19 19.66 -15.51
C GLU A 211 -3.61 19.37 -16.90
N SER A 212 -4.08 20.12 -17.90
CA SER A 212 -3.82 19.88 -19.34
C SER A 212 -2.34 19.81 -19.70
N VAL A 213 -1.50 20.64 -19.06
CA VAL A 213 -0.05 20.70 -19.35
C VAL A 213 0.67 19.50 -18.75
N PHE A 214 0.40 19.15 -17.49
CA PHE A 214 0.97 17.96 -16.86
C PHE A 214 0.47 16.72 -17.59
N ARG A 215 -0.83 16.62 -17.88
CA ARG A 215 -1.43 15.54 -18.65
C ARG A 215 -0.76 15.37 -20.02
N MET A 216 -0.42 16.45 -20.72
CA MET A 216 0.28 16.40 -22.01
C MET A 216 1.71 15.88 -21.85
N TRP A 217 2.49 16.41 -20.90
CA TRP A 217 3.83 15.88 -20.60
C TRP A 217 3.77 14.42 -20.15
N TRP A 218 2.82 14.04 -19.30
CA TRP A 218 2.61 12.65 -18.87
C TRP A 218 2.23 11.71 -20.02
N ARG A 219 1.38 12.18 -20.96
CA ARG A 219 1.03 11.44 -22.18
C ARG A 219 2.24 11.25 -23.11
N LEU A 220 3.15 12.21 -23.15
CA LEU A 220 4.39 12.14 -23.93
C LEU A 220 5.47 11.30 -23.22
N ILE A 221 5.53 11.34 -21.89
CA ILE A 221 6.56 10.69 -21.07
C ILE A 221 6.26 9.19 -20.89
N PHE A 222 4.99 8.83 -20.71
CA PHE A 222 4.55 7.45 -20.50
C PHE A 222 3.60 7.04 -21.60
N LEU A 223 4.17 6.60 -22.74
CA LEU A 223 3.41 6.00 -23.84
C LEU A 223 2.57 4.79 -23.35
N SER A 224 3.03 4.11 -22.28
CA SER A 224 2.28 3.07 -21.55
C SER A 224 1.02 3.52 -20.81
N SER A 225 0.83 4.81 -20.55
CA SER A 225 -0.38 5.32 -19.85
C SER A 225 -1.66 5.07 -20.66
N PHE A 226 -1.54 4.64 -21.92
CA PHE A 226 -2.63 4.19 -22.79
C PHE A 226 -2.75 2.67 -22.89
N ARG A 227 -1.82 1.89 -22.34
CA ARG A 227 -1.94 0.44 -22.25
C ARG A 227 -2.97 0.08 -21.19
N LYS A 228 -3.65 -1.05 -21.38
CA LYS A 228 -4.49 -1.64 -20.33
C LYS A 228 -3.66 -1.73 -19.04
N PRO A 229 -4.19 -1.30 -17.88
CA PRO A 229 -3.45 -1.38 -16.63
C PRO A 229 -3.08 -2.83 -16.33
N ALA A 230 -1.89 -3.03 -15.78
CA ALA A 230 -1.43 -4.36 -15.37
C ALA A 230 -2.33 -4.92 -14.25
N PHE A 231 -2.83 -4.04 -13.37
CA PHE A 231 -3.83 -4.31 -12.35
C PHE A 231 -4.43 -3.01 -11.82
N TYR A 232 -5.41 -3.13 -10.94
CA TYR A 232 -6.02 -2.01 -10.24
C TYR A 232 -5.68 -2.10 -8.76
N ASN A 233 -4.94 -1.11 -8.25
CA ASN A 233 -4.57 -1.05 -6.84
C ASN A 233 -5.78 -0.61 -6.01
N ILE A 234 -6.16 -1.43 -5.03
CA ILE A 234 -7.25 -1.15 -4.08
C ILE A 234 -6.96 0.07 -3.19
N GLY A 235 -5.69 0.39 -2.96
CA GLY A 235 -5.27 1.48 -2.10
C GLY A 235 -5.82 1.34 -0.69
N ASP A 236 -6.63 2.30 -0.30
CA ASP A 236 -7.19 2.53 1.03
C ASP A 236 -8.68 2.17 1.15
N PHE A 237 -9.29 1.57 0.11
CA PHE A 237 -10.66 1.03 0.17
C PHE A 237 -10.90 -0.14 -0.81
N SER A 238 -11.41 -1.27 -0.31
CA SER A 238 -12.00 -2.32 -1.15
C SER A 238 -12.93 -3.24 -0.35
N ILE A 239 -13.85 -3.91 -1.06
CA ILE A 239 -14.80 -4.88 -0.49
C ILE A 239 -14.46 -6.25 -1.06
N ILE A 240 -14.15 -7.22 -0.21
CA ILE A 240 -13.55 -8.49 -0.63
C ILE A 240 -14.25 -9.66 0.07
N ARG A 241 -14.56 -10.73 -0.65
CA ARG A 241 -15.13 -11.94 -0.05
C ARG A 241 -14.17 -12.54 0.98
N SER A 242 -14.72 -12.99 2.10
CA SER A 242 -13.95 -13.63 3.17
C SER A 242 -13.12 -14.84 2.70
N GLU A 243 -13.62 -15.59 1.71
CA GLU A 243 -12.91 -16.73 1.11
C GLU A 243 -11.60 -16.35 0.41
N VAL A 244 -11.50 -15.12 -0.12
CA VAL A 244 -10.27 -14.63 -0.76
C VAL A 244 -9.14 -14.54 0.27
N PHE A 245 -9.44 -14.09 1.50
CA PHE A 245 -8.46 -13.98 2.58
C PHE A 245 -7.97 -15.32 3.14
N LYS A 246 -8.65 -16.43 2.81
CA LYS A 246 -8.14 -17.78 3.10
C LYS A 246 -7.03 -18.18 2.14
N LYS A 247 -7.02 -17.62 0.92
CA LYS A 247 -6.07 -17.96 -0.16
C LYS A 247 -4.91 -16.97 -0.24
N ILE A 248 -5.16 -15.68 -0.02
CA ILE A 248 -4.15 -14.62 -0.09
C ILE A 248 -4.19 -13.73 1.15
N LYS A 249 -3.06 -13.09 1.46
CA LYS A 249 -2.89 -12.19 2.62
C LYS A 249 -1.97 -11.03 2.22
N PHE A 250 -2.05 -9.92 2.94
CA PHE A 250 -1.06 -8.85 2.78
C PHE A 250 0.31 -9.39 3.19
N ASN A 251 1.34 -9.07 2.39
CA ASN A 251 2.68 -9.57 2.65
C ASN A 251 3.38 -8.71 3.71
N GLU A 252 3.65 -9.26 4.88
CA GLU A 252 4.27 -8.50 5.99
C GLU A 252 5.77 -8.23 5.80
N LEU A 253 6.39 -8.63 4.68
CA LEU A 253 7.75 -8.21 4.33
C LEU A 253 7.81 -6.71 4.01
N PHE A 254 6.73 -6.16 3.47
CA PHE A 254 6.60 -4.72 3.31
C PHE A 254 6.56 -4.08 4.69
N ILE A 255 7.44 -3.12 4.95
CA ILE A 255 7.41 -2.38 6.21
C ILE A 255 6.19 -1.45 6.20
N ASN A 256 6.09 -0.60 5.16
CA ASN A 256 4.92 0.19 4.76
C ASN A 256 5.16 0.64 3.31
N SER A 257 4.10 0.85 2.52
CA SER A 257 4.11 1.10 1.07
C SER A 257 4.33 -0.16 0.21
N HIS A 258 3.52 -0.28 -0.84
CA HIS A 258 3.49 -1.36 -1.86
C HIS A 258 2.83 -2.67 -1.41
N GLU A 259 2.48 -2.84 -0.14
CA GLU A 259 1.70 -3.99 0.33
C GLU A 259 0.30 -4.06 -0.29
N ASP A 260 -0.35 -2.91 -0.45
CA ASP A 260 -1.63 -2.72 -1.12
C ASP A 260 -1.51 -3.06 -2.62
N ALA A 261 -0.45 -2.57 -3.26
CA ALA A 261 -0.17 -2.85 -4.66
C ALA A 261 0.10 -4.33 -4.91
N PHE A 262 0.90 -4.99 -4.06
CA PHE A 262 1.18 -6.42 -4.19
C PHE A 262 -0.06 -7.26 -3.92
N PHE A 263 -0.82 -6.96 -2.87
CA PHE A 263 -2.09 -7.63 -2.61
C PHE A 263 -3.08 -7.45 -3.77
N SER A 264 -3.15 -6.26 -4.35
CA SER A 264 -3.96 -5.98 -5.55
C SER A 264 -3.49 -6.74 -6.78
N TYR A 265 -2.18 -6.92 -6.94
CA TYR A 265 -1.62 -7.76 -7.99
C TYR A 265 -2.05 -9.22 -7.82
N GLN A 266 -2.07 -9.73 -6.58
CA GLN A 266 -2.58 -11.08 -6.27
C GLN A 266 -4.09 -11.20 -6.55
N LEU A 267 -4.87 -10.14 -6.32
CA LEU A 267 -6.31 -10.13 -6.63
C LEU A 267 -6.63 -10.35 -8.11
N LYS A 268 -5.67 -10.17 -9.04
CA LYS A 268 -5.87 -10.46 -10.47
C LYS A 268 -6.29 -11.90 -10.76
N SER A 269 -5.98 -12.85 -9.87
CA SER A 269 -6.39 -14.25 -10.03
C SER A 269 -7.83 -14.53 -9.60
N PHE A 270 -8.58 -13.49 -9.22
CA PHE A 270 -9.95 -13.56 -8.73
C PHE A 270 -10.90 -12.74 -9.63
N ASP A 271 -12.19 -13.05 -9.59
CA ASP A 271 -13.20 -12.34 -10.38
C ASP A 271 -13.64 -11.05 -9.67
N GLY A 272 -13.17 -9.91 -10.18
CA GLY A 272 -13.47 -8.60 -9.63
C GLY A 272 -14.34 -7.73 -10.54
N VAL A 273 -15.01 -6.75 -9.95
CA VAL A 273 -15.79 -5.76 -10.71
C VAL A 273 -15.67 -4.35 -10.13
N PHE A 274 -15.76 -3.36 -11.00
CA PHE A 274 -15.97 -1.97 -10.61
C PHE A 274 -17.42 -1.71 -10.26
N THR A 275 -17.65 -1.13 -9.09
CA THR A 275 -18.98 -0.73 -8.64
C THR A 275 -19.29 0.71 -9.05
N GLY A 276 -20.57 1.07 -8.96
CA GLY A 276 -21.00 2.46 -9.05
C GLY A 276 -20.72 3.28 -7.78
N TYR A 277 -20.21 2.68 -6.70
CA TYR A 277 -19.98 3.31 -5.40
C TYR A 277 -18.73 4.19 -5.40
N ARG A 278 -18.85 5.37 -4.81
CA ARG A 278 -17.76 6.36 -4.66
C ARG A 278 -17.47 6.61 -3.19
N VAL A 279 -16.18 6.65 -2.89
CA VAL A 279 -15.62 7.07 -1.62
C VAL A 279 -14.38 7.92 -1.91
N GLY A 280 -14.01 8.81 -1.00
CA GLY A 280 -12.79 9.63 -1.14
C GLY A 280 -11.85 9.41 0.04
N SER A 281 -10.63 9.92 -0.06
CA SER A 281 -9.67 9.91 1.05
C SER A 281 -8.83 11.16 1.16
N PHE A 282 -8.37 11.44 2.38
CA PHE A 282 -7.47 12.55 2.63
C PHE A 282 -6.01 12.12 2.40
N ILE A 283 -5.43 12.54 1.26
CA ILE A 283 -4.07 12.15 0.85
C ILE A 283 -3.04 12.37 1.99
N GLY A 284 -2.41 11.27 2.40
CA GLY A 284 -1.23 11.28 3.26
C GLY A 284 -1.49 11.44 4.75
N LYS A 285 -2.74 11.35 5.23
CA LYS A 285 -3.07 11.49 6.65
C LYS A 285 -2.88 10.20 7.46
N THR A 286 -3.18 9.01 6.92
CA THR A 286 -3.11 7.72 7.65
C THR A 286 -1.75 7.45 8.30
N LEU A 287 -0.65 7.76 7.59
CA LEU A 287 0.72 7.50 8.07
C LEU A 287 1.34 8.67 8.87
N GLY A 288 0.54 9.71 9.14
CA GLY A 288 0.96 10.92 9.86
C GLY A 288 1.98 11.79 9.12
N LYS A 289 2.22 12.99 9.67
CA LYS A 289 3.38 13.83 9.30
C LYS A 289 4.60 13.29 10.06
N LEU A 290 5.50 12.56 9.38
CA LEU A 290 6.78 12.21 9.98
C LEU A 290 7.57 13.50 10.29
N LYS A 291 8.18 13.56 11.48
CA LYS A 291 9.24 14.53 11.77
C LYS A 291 10.38 14.26 10.79
N GLY A 292 10.61 15.16 9.83
CA GLY A 292 11.57 14.95 8.73
C GLY A 292 10.98 15.01 7.30
N GLY A 293 9.65 15.09 7.17
CA GLY A 293 8.98 15.44 5.92
C GLY A 293 8.78 14.30 4.91
N VAL A 294 8.12 14.63 3.79
CA VAL A 294 7.70 13.67 2.74
C VAL A 294 8.87 12.91 2.12
N ARG A 295 10.04 13.54 2.03
CA ARG A 295 11.24 12.96 1.41
C ARG A 295 11.79 11.78 2.20
N ILE A 296 11.91 11.90 3.52
CA ILE A 296 12.35 10.80 4.39
C ILE A 296 11.36 9.64 4.33
N ARG A 297 10.05 9.92 4.31
CA ARG A 297 9.02 8.88 4.14
C ARG A 297 9.20 8.09 2.85
N LYS A 298 9.40 8.78 1.72
CA LYS A 298 9.60 8.13 0.41
C LYS A 298 10.86 7.27 0.43
N LEU A 299 11.98 7.81 0.90
CA LEU A 299 13.24 7.09 0.99
C LEU A 299 13.11 5.85 1.88
N ARG A 300 12.47 5.97 3.05
CA ARG A 300 12.37 4.91 4.04
C ARG A 300 11.37 3.81 3.68
N ASN A 301 10.20 4.18 3.16
CA ASN A 301 9.08 3.25 2.97
C ASN A 301 8.90 2.87 1.49
N ALA A 302 8.81 3.85 0.60
CA ALA A 302 8.47 3.59 -0.80
C ALA A 302 9.60 2.85 -1.53
N PHE A 303 10.86 3.15 -1.24
CA PHE A 303 11.97 2.56 -2.00
C PHE A 303 12.26 1.12 -1.58
N ILE A 304 12.26 0.81 -0.29
CA ILE A 304 12.31 -0.57 0.16
C ILE A 304 11.09 -1.36 -0.32
N GLY A 305 9.90 -0.72 -0.35
CA GLY A 305 8.68 -1.29 -0.91
C GLY A 305 8.86 -1.69 -2.37
N ALA A 306 9.43 -0.82 -3.21
CA ALA A 306 9.70 -1.14 -4.61
C ALA A 306 10.65 -2.34 -4.79
N VAL A 307 11.71 -2.42 -3.98
CA VAL A 307 12.66 -3.55 -4.02
C VAL A 307 11.99 -4.86 -3.61
N ILE A 308 11.22 -4.85 -2.51
CA ILE A 308 10.50 -6.04 -2.03
C ILE A 308 9.41 -6.45 -3.02
N PHE A 309 8.72 -5.50 -3.63
CA PHE A 309 7.69 -5.75 -4.63
C PHE A 309 8.24 -6.53 -5.82
N ASP A 310 9.33 -6.07 -6.42
CA ASP A 310 9.98 -6.78 -7.54
C ASP A 310 10.51 -8.16 -7.13
N HIS A 311 11.13 -8.25 -5.94
CA HIS A 311 11.58 -9.51 -5.38
C HIS A 311 10.45 -10.54 -5.27
N LEU A 312 9.27 -10.11 -4.80
CA LEU A 312 8.11 -10.99 -4.69
C LEU A 312 7.53 -11.33 -6.07
N LEU A 313 7.47 -10.38 -7.00
CA LEU A 313 7.05 -10.65 -8.37
C LEU A 313 7.98 -11.61 -9.12
N SER A 314 9.25 -11.74 -8.73
CA SER A 314 10.18 -12.72 -9.35
C SER A 314 9.91 -14.16 -8.91
N LYS A 315 9.11 -14.34 -7.86
CA LYS A 315 8.77 -15.63 -7.25
C LYS A 315 7.33 -16.06 -7.51
N PHE A 316 6.56 -15.20 -8.17
CA PHE A 316 5.16 -15.39 -8.51
C PHE A 316 5.06 -15.84 -9.97
#